data_AF-A0A8C0VVE2-F1
#
_entry.id   AF-A0A8C0VVE2-F1
#
_cell.length_a   1.000
_cell.length_b   1.000
_cell.length_c   1.000
_cell.angle_alpha   90.00
_cell.angle_beta   90.00
_cell.angle_gamma   90.00
#
_symmetry.space_group_name_H-M   'P 1'
#
loop_
_entity.id
_entity.type
_entity.pdbx_description
1 polymer ?
#
loop_
_entity_poly.entity_id
_entity_poly.type
_entity_poly.pdbx_seq_one_letter_code
_entity_poly.pdbx_strand_id
1 'polypeptide(L)'
;KSSNSISFRCVSLSHAPVQHPPVLPLPLLRSHGGCETFCCVFFFLFAVKLQLQAEERGVVSIKGVSANRFLAMKEDGRLLALKYATEECFFFERLESNNYNTYRSRKYSDWYVALKRTGQYKPGPKTGPGQKAILFLPMSAKS
;
A
#
# COMPACT_ATOMS: atom_id res chain seq x y z
N LYS A 1 3.77 -21.81 -3.68
CA LYS A 1 3.78 -20.33 -3.65
C LYS A 1 2.42 -19.88 -3.09
N SER A 2 2.32 -19.55 -1.80
CA SER A 2 1.07 -18.98 -1.27
C SER A 2 0.94 -17.56 -1.80
N SER A 3 -0.26 -17.17 -2.19
CA SER A 3 -0.52 -15.83 -2.65
C SER A 3 -1.81 -15.36 -2.02
N ASN A 4 -1.68 -14.45 -1.06
CA ASN A 4 -2.80 -13.90 -0.34
C ASN A 4 -3.24 -12.62 -1.05
N SER A 5 -4.53 -12.55 -1.37
CA SER A 5 -5.13 -11.28 -1.80
C SER A 5 -5.23 -10.37 -0.58
N ILE A 6 -4.67 -9.17 -0.69
CA ILE A 6 -4.72 -8.14 0.35
C ILE A 6 -5.19 -6.82 -0.24
N SER A 7 -5.86 -6.02 0.59
CA SER A 7 -6.11 -4.63 0.29
C SER A 7 -5.08 -3.78 1.01
N PHE A 8 -4.56 -2.74 0.35
CA PHE A 8 -3.63 -1.82 0.99
C PHE A 8 -4.30 -0.52 1.37
N ARG A 9 -4.00 -0.05 2.59
CA ARG A 9 -4.26 1.32 2.98
C ARG A 9 -2.93 2.04 3.17
N CYS A 10 -2.71 3.11 2.40
CA CYS A 10 -1.58 4.01 2.63
C CYS A 10 -1.91 4.99 3.77
N VAL A 11 -0.98 5.18 4.70
CA VAL A 11 -1.16 6.09 5.85
C VAL A 11 -1.40 7.53 5.41
N SER A 12 -0.75 7.98 4.33
CA SER A 12 -0.93 9.36 3.84
C SER A 12 -2.33 9.66 3.32
N LEU A 13 -3.16 8.64 3.06
CA LEU A 13 -4.55 8.81 2.64
C LEU A 13 -5.52 8.91 3.82
N SER A 14 -5.08 8.60 5.04
CA SER A 14 -5.91 8.64 6.25
C SER A 14 -5.73 9.96 7.01
N HIS A 15 -6.81 10.49 7.57
CA HIS A 15 -6.75 11.64 8.50
C HIS A 15 -6.33 11.25 9.93
N ALA A 16 -6.19 9.94 10.22
CA ALA A 16 -5.88 9.45 11.55
C ALA A 16 -4.42 9.76 11.98
N PRO A 17 -4.19 10.15 13.25
CA PRO A 17 -2.85 10.30 13.80
C PRO A 17 -2.09 8.95 13.80
N VAL A 18 -0.76 9.03 13.70
CA VAL A 18 0.17 7.88 13.53
C VAL A 18 0.37 7.12 14.85
N GLN A 19 -0.71 6.68 15.49
CA GLN A 19 -0.64 5.95 16.75
C GLN A 19 -1.02 4.50 16.53
N HIS A 20 0.01 3.67 16.31
CA HIS A 20 -0.03 2.20 16.28
C HIS A 20 -0.95 1.60 15.20
N PRO A 21 -0.66 0.36 14.71
CA PRO A 21 -1.59 -0.30 13.81
C PRO A 21 -2.96 -0.39 14.52
N PRO A 22 -4.09 -0.12 13.83
CA PRO A 22 -5.38 -0.26 14.46
C PRO A 22 -5.57 -1.73 14.84
N VAL A 23 -5.46 -2.02 16.14
CA VAL A 23 -6.01 -3.24 16.72
C VAL A 23 -7.51 -3.09 16.53
N LEU A 24 -8.07 -3.76 15.52
CA LEU A 24 -9.48 -3.69 15.15
C LEU A 24 -10.35 -3.88 16.41
N PRO A 25 -11.10 -2.88 16.89
CA PRO A 25 -12.22 -3.14 17.76
C PRO A 25 -13.39 -3.55 16.86
N LEU A 26 -14.08 -4.64 17.23
CA LEU A 26 -15.42 -4.94 16.71
C LEU A 26 -16.28 -3.66 16.76
N PRO A 27 -17.18 -3.41 15.78
CA PRO A 27 -17.96 -2.20 15.78
C PRO A 27 -19.02 -2.27 16.88
N LEU A 28 -18.82 -1.54 17.98
CA LEU A 28 -19.94 -1.00 18.75
C LEU A 28 -20.36 0.30 18.06
N LEU A 29 -21.45 0.21 17.29
CA LEU A 29 -22.13 1.36 16.71
C LEU A 29 -22.52 2.33 17.84
N ARG A 30 -21.83 3.47 17.95
CA ARG A 30 -22.40 4.67 18.58
C ARG A 30 -22.49 5.76 17.53
N SER A 31 -23.73 5.94 17.07
CA SER A 31 -24.18 7.06 16.28
C SER A 31 -24.03 8.34 17.09
N HIS A 32 -23.09 9.20 16.69
CA HIS A 32 -23.19 10.64 16.96
C HIS A 32 -22.70 11.40 15.73
N GLY A 33 -23.66 12.04 15.05
CA GLY A 33 -23.54 13.30 14.33
C GLY A 33 -22.34 13.55 13.42
N GLY A 34 -22.59 13.44 12.10
CA GLY A 34 -22.13 14.42 11.10
C GLY A 34 -20.65 14.39 10.69
N CYS A 35 -20.41 14.12 9.40
CA CYS A 35 -19.19 14.38 8.62
C CYS A 35 -18.13 13.26 8.50
N GLU A 36 -17.90 12.39 9.48
CA GLU A 36 -16.84 11.36 9.38
C GLU A 36 -17.29 10.08 8.63
N THR A 37 -18.55 9.68 8.79
CA THR A 37 -19.07 8.40 8.28
C THR A 37 -19.14 8.34 6.75
N PHE A 38 -19.49 9.46 6.09
CA PHE A 38 -19.64 9.50 4.62
C PHE A 38 -18.31 9.35 3.89
N CYS A 39 -17.24 9.94 4.45
CA CYS A 39 -15.88 9.81 3.91
C CYS A 39 -15.34 8.38 4.10
N CYS A 40 -15.58 7.78 5.27
CA CYS A 40 -15.22 6.38 5.54
C CYS A 40 -15.91 5.40 4.59
N VAL A 41 -17.22 5.54 4.34
CA VAL A 41 -17.97 4.64 3.46
C VAL A 41 -17.48 4.71 2.01
N PHE A 42 -17.20 5.90 1.47
CA PHE A 42 -16.58 6.05 0.15
C PHE A 42 -15.15 5.49 0.08
N PHE A 43 -14.36 5.65 1.14
CA PHE A 43 -13.01 5.08 1.23
C PHE A 43 -13.00 3.55 1.30
N PHE A 44 -14.03 2.93 1.91
CA PHE A 44 -14.16 1.48 2.00
C PHE A 44 -14.64 0.82 0.69
N LEU A 45 -15.38 1.54 -0.16
CA LEU A 45 -15.90 1.02 -1.42
C LEU A 45 -14.86 0.94 -2.56
N PHE A 46 -13.76 1.69 -2.48
CA PHE A 46 -12.64 1.63 -3.44
C PHE A 46 -11.43 0.87 -2.90
N ALA A 47 -11.65 -0.18 -2.11
CA ALA A 47 -10.57 -1.07 -1.69
C ALA A 47 -9.98 -1.80 -2.91
N VAL A 48 -8.82 -1.35 -3.40
CA VAL A 48 -8.11 -2.00 -4.51
C VAL A 48 -7.57 -3.35 -4.03
N LYS A 49 -8.08 -4.44 -4.62
CA LYS A 49 -7.61 -5.80 -4.34
C LYS A 49 -6.27 -6.03 -5.04
N LEU A 50 -5.22 -6.16 -4.24
CA LEU A 50 -3.88 -6.48 -4.69
C LEU A 50 -3.51 -7.90 -4.25
N GLN A 51 -2.61 -8.52 -4.99
CA GLN A 51 -2.10 -9.86 -4.73
C GLN A 51 -0.59 -9.74 -4.54
N LEU A 52 -0.11 -10.15 -3.37
CA LEU A 52 1.32 -10.25 -3.10
C LEU A 52 1.81 -11.64 -3.48
N GLN A 53 2.91 -11.66 -4.22
CA GLN A 53 3.60 -12.88 -4.60
C GLN A 53 5.02 -12.80 -4.07
N ALA A 54 5.40 -13.77 -3.24
CA ALA A 54 6.77 -13.90 -2.76
C ALA A 54 7.64 -14.42 -3.90
N GLU A 55 8.68 -13.66 -4.25
CA GLU A 55 9.66 -14.03 -5.27
C GLU A 55 10.90 -14.64 -4.61
N GLU A 56 11.45 -13.93 -3.63
CA GLU A 56 12.63 -14.34 -2.85
C GLU A 56 12.43 -13.91 -1.38
N ARG A 57 13.39 -14.25 -0.50
CA ARG A 57 13.32 -13.85 0.91
C ARG A 57 13.26 -12.33 1.05
N GLY A 58 12.12 -11.83 1.54
CA GLY A 58 11.88 -10.40 1.72
C GLY A 58 11.63 -9.61 0.43
N VAL A 59 11.50 -10.29 -0.72
CA VAL A 59 11.19 -9.66 -2.02
C VAL A 59 9.83 -10.11 -2.50
N VAL A 60 9.00 -9.13 -2.86
CA VAL A 60 7.65 -9.37 -3.37
C VAL A 60 7.44 -8.70 -4.72
N SER A 61 6.54 -9.29 -5.50
CA SER A 61 5.86 -8.60 -6.59
C SER A 61 4.42 -8.29 -6.17
N ILE A 62 3.91 -7.12 -6.59
CA ILE A 62 2.58 -6.63 -6.23
C ILE A 62 1.73 -6.60 -7.50
N LYS A 63 0.65 -7.37 -7.55
CA LYS A 63 -0.23 -7.50 -8.72
C LYS A 63 -1.64 -6.98 -8.43
N GLY A 64 -2.15 -6.09 -9.27
CA GLY A 64 -3.57 -5.72 -9.24
C GLY A 64 -4.43 -6.85 -9.77
N VAL A 65 -5.34 -7.38 -8.94
CA VAL A 65 -6.17 -8.55 -9.31
C VAL A 65 -7.08 -8.20 -10.49
N SER A 66 -7.87 -7.13 -10.38
CA SER A 66 -8.81 -6.73 -11.43
C SER A 66 -8.11 -6.27 -12.71
N ALA A 67 -6.97 -5.58 -12.58
CA ALA A 67 -6.21 -5.08 -13.73
C ALA A 67 -5.32 -6.16 -14.38
N ASN A 68 -5.10 -7.28 -13.69
CA ASN A 68 -4.15 -8.33 -14.04
C ASN A 68 -2.76 -7.78 -14.44
N ARG A 69 -2.26 -6.81 -13.67
CA ARG A 69 -1.00 -6.10 -13.94
C ARG A 69 -0.14 -5.96 -12.70
N PHE A 70 1.17 -5.97 -12.89
CA PHE A 70 2.18 -5.81 -11.85
C PHE A 70 2.53 -4.34 -11.65
N LEU A 71 2.58 -3.90 -10.40
CA LEU A 71 3.15 -2.61 -10.04
C LEU A 71 4.64 -2.62 -10.41
N ALA A 72 5.08 -1.59 -11.10
CA ALA A 72 6.47 -1.38 -11.48
C ALA A 72 6.91 0.04 -11.17
N MET A 73 8.19 0.21 -10.86
CA MET A 73 8.83 1.51 -10.72
C MET A 73 9.85 1.70 -11.85
N LYS A 74 9.70 2.76 -12.63
CA LYS A 74 10.60 3.10 -13.72
C LYS A 74 11.85 3.84 -13.25
N GLU A 75 12.83 3.93 -14.14
CA GLU A 75 14.08 4.70 -13.97
C GLU A 75 13.87 6.19 -13.64
N ASP A 76 12.74 6.77 -14.06
CA ASP A 76 12.39 8.16 -13.73
C ASP A 76 11.63 8.29 -12.39
N GLY A 77 11.47 7.17 -11.68
CA GLY A 77 10.78 7.10 -10.39
C GLY A 77 9.26 7.10 -10.49
N ARG A 78 8.66 7.04 -11.69
CA ARG A 78 7.20 6.90 -11.82
C ARG A 78 6.75 5.48 -11.53
N LEU A 79 5.57 5.36 -10.93
CA LEU A 79 4.88 4.09 -10.73
C LEU A 79 3.93 3.83 -11.90
N LEU A 80 3.91 2.59 -12.39
CA LEU A 80 3.03 2.15 -13.46
C LEU A 80 2.65 0.68 -13.31
N ALA A 81 1.78 0.20 -14.21
CA ALA A 81 1.26 -1.15 -14.20
C ALA A 81 1.63 -1.93 -15.48
N LEU A 82 2.49 -2.94 -15.35
CA LEU A 82 2.97 -3.78 -16.45
C LEU A 82 2.15 -5.07 -16.59
N LYS A 83 2.02 -5.59 -17.82
CA LYS A 83 1.31 -6.87 -18.07
C LYS A 83 2.09 -8.09 -17.56
N TYR A 84 3.42 -8.01 -17.61
CA TYR A 84 4.33 -9.08 -17.21
C TYR A 84 5.26 -8.58 -16.11
N ALA A 85 5.68 -9.47 -15.21
CA ALA A 85 6.67 -9.14 -14.19
C ALA A 85 8.03 -8.90 -14.85
N THR A 86 8.72 -7.85 -14.40
CA THR A 86 10.07 -7.48 -14.82
C THR A 86 10.88 -7.15 -13.58
N GLU A 87 12.17 -6.86 -13.73
CA GLU A 87 13.03 -6.44 -12.61
C GLU A 87 12.52 -5.18 -11.89
N GLU A 88 11.77 -4.33 -12.60
CA GLU A 88 11.15 -3.11 -12.06
C GLU A 88 9.92 -3.40 -11.19
N CYS A 89 9.42 -4.65 -11.20
CA CYS A 89 8.24 -5.09 -10.45
C CYS A 89 8.57 -5.71 -9.08
N PHE A 90 9.84 -5.72 -8.69
CA PHE A 90 10.29 -6.36 -7.46
C PHE A 90 10.63 -5.35 -6.38
N PHE A 91 10.09 -5.58 -5.20
CA PHE A 91 10.21 -4.69 -4.06
C PHE A 91 10.63 -5.46 -2.82
N PHE A 92 11.57 -4.90 -2.07
CA PHE A 92 11.85 -5.35 -0.71
C PHE A 92 10.68 -4.96 0.20
N GLU A 93 10.02 -5.96 0.78
CA GLU A 93 9.02 -5.77 1.82
C GLU A 93 9.71 -5.73 3.18
N ARG A 94 9.42 -4.69 3.96
CA ARG A 94 9.91 -4.57 5.33
C ARG A 94 8.80 -4.12 6.27
N LEU A 95 8.64 -4.83 7.38
CA LEU A 95 7.83 -4.38 8.51
C LEU A 95 8.64 -3.37 9.32
N GLU A 96 8.12 -2.15 9.44
CA GLU A 96 8.73 -1.08 10.24
C GLU A 96 8.34 -1.19 11.72
N SER A 97 9.06 -0.49 12.59
CA SER A 97 8.81 -0.49 14.05
C SER A 97 7.41 0.01 14.45
N ASN A 98 6.75 0.76 13.57
CA ASN A 98 5.37 1.22 13.73
C ASN A 98 4.32 0.21 13.23
N ASN A 99 4.73 -1.01 12.86
CA ASN A 99 3.92 -2.11 12.32
C ASN A 99 3.24 -1.81 10.98
N TYR A 100 3.78 -0.88 10.19
CA TYR A 100 3.41 -0.70 8.79
C TYR A 100 4.48 -1.31 7.89
N ASN A 101 4.07 -1.74 6.70
CA ASN A 101 5.00 -2.23 5.69
C ASN A 101 5.51 -1.09 4.81
N THR A 102 6.77 -1.19 4.41
CA THR A 102 7.36 -0.39 3.33
C THR A 102 7.72 -1.31 2.16
N TYR A 103 7.68 -0.76 0.95
CA TYR A 103 8.02 -1.47 -0.29
C TYR A 103 9.07 -0.67 -1.05
N ARG A 104 10.34 -1.08 -0.94
CA ARG A 104 11.50 -0.39 -1.54
C ARG A 104 11.86 -1.06 -2.85
N SER A 105 12.06 -0.30 -3.93
CA SER A 105 12.45 -0.88 -5.22
C SER A 105 13.72 -1.70 -5.09
N ARG A 106 13.73 -2.90 -5.66
CA ARG A 106 14.93 -3.75 -5.71
C ARG A 106 15.99 -3.16 -6.64
N LYS A 107 15.55 -2.60 -7.78
CA LYS A 107 16.41 -2.01 -8.81
C LYS A 107 16.92 -0.61 -8.44
N TYR A 108 16.05 0.20 -7.83
CA TYR A 108 16.37 1.58 -7.41
C TYR A 108 16.35 1.65 -5.88
N SER A 109 17.44 1.20 -5.25
CA SER A 109 17.49 0.83 -3.83
C SER A 109 17.07 1.92 -2.84
N ASP A 110 17.08 3.19 -3.21
CA ASP A 110 16.71 4.28 -2.28
C ASP A 110 15.27 4.78 -2.47
N TRP A 111 14.52 4.17 -3.39
CA TRP A 111 13.18 4.62 -3.76
C TRP A 111 12.11 3.67 -3.26
N TYR A 112 11.01 4.25 -2.80
CA TYR A 112 9.89 3.54 -2.20
C TYR A 112 8.64 3.69 -3.06
N VAL A 113 7.79 2.66 -3.06
CA VAL A 113 6.39 2.82 -3.44
C VAL A 113 5.75 3.82 -2.49
N ALA A 114 5.02 4.80 -3.02
CA ALA A 114 4.48 5.86 -2.19
C ALA A 114 3.25 6.52 -2.81
N LEU A 115 2.30 6.89 -1.95
CA LEU A 115 1.12 7.68 -2.33
C LEU A 115 1.09 9.01 -1.57
N LYS A 116 0.77 10.08 -2.28
CA LYS A 116 0.48 11.39 -1.70
C LYS A 116 -0.91 11.36 -1.06
N ARG A 117 -1.18 12.34 -0.19
CA ARG A 117 -2.52 12.58 0.36
C ARG A 117 -3.61 12.74 -0.71
N THR A 118 -3.23 13.21 -1.90
CA THR A 118 -4.14 13.39 -3.03
C THR A 118 -4.53 12.09 -3.75
N GLY A 119 -4.07 10.91 -3.29
CA GLY A 119 -4.29 9.64 -3.98
C GLY A 119 -3.29 9.36 -5.12
N GLN A 120 -2.55 10.37 -5.57
CA GLN A 120 -1.57 10.23 -6.64
C GLN A 120 -0.26 9.60 -6.15
N TYR A 121 0.47 8.93 -7.04
CA TYR A 121 1.79 8.42 -6.70
C TYR A 121 2.77 9.56 -6.36
N LYS A 122 3.72 9.25 -5.47
CA LYS A 122 4.87 10.11 -5.20
C LYS A 122 6.08 9.56 -5.97
N PRO A 123 6.78 10.38 -6.78
CA PRO A 123 7.95 9.92 -7.52
C PRO A 123 9.02 9.34 -6.60
N GLY A 124 9.63 8.22 -6.98
CA GLY A 124 10.68 7.50 -6.25
C GLY A 124 11.78 8.42 -5.68
N PRO A 125 12.42 9.29 -6.49
CA PRO A 125 13.43 10.23 -6.01
C PRO A 125 12.97 11.19 -4.90
N LYS A 126 11.66 11.37 -4.72
CA LYS A 126 11.08 12.25 -3.69
C LYS A 126 10.63 11.48 -2.45
N THR A 127 10.83 10.17 -2.42
CA THR A 127 10.53 9.30 -1.27
C THR A 127 11.74 9.21 -0.34
N GLY A 128 11.52 8.72 0.87
CA GLY A 128 12.59 8.50 1.83
C GLY A 128 12.06 7.88 3.13
N PRO A 129 12.96 7.31 3.95
CA PRO A 129 12.60 6.73 5.24
C PRO A 129 11.86 7.73 6.14
N GLY A 130 10.94 7.23 6.97
CA GLY A 130 10.16 8.04 7.92
C GLY A 130 9.00 8.84 7.30
N GLN A 131 8.86 8.89 5.98
CA GLN A 131 7.73 9.58 5.34
C GLN A 131 6.43 8.76 5.49
N LYS A 132 5.33 9.41 5.86
CA LYS A 132 4.01 8.74 5.92
C LYS A 132 3.53 8.20 4.56
N ALA A 133 4.10 8.69 3.46
CA ALA A 133 3.71 8.31 2.10
C ALA A 133 4.15 6.88 1.72
N ILE A 134 5.14 6.34 2.41
CA ILE A 134 5.73 5.02 2.14
C ILE A 134 5.17 3.91 3.04
N LEU A 135 4.29 4.26 3.99
CA LEU A 135 3.75 3.34 4.99
C LEU A 135 2.42 2.77 4.51
N PHE A 136 2.36 1.44 4.41
CA PHE A 136 1.19 0.69 3.97
C PHE A 136 0.76 -0.32 5.02
N LEU A 137 -0.56 -0.41 5.24
CA LEU A 137 -1.15 -1.45 6.07
C LEU A 137 -1.77 -2.53 5.17
N PRO A 138 -1.27 -3.78 5.18
CA PRO A 138 -1.96 -4.88 4.54
C PRO A 138 -3.22 -5.20 5.33
N MET A 139 -4.37 -5.21 4.65
CA MET A 139 -5.67 -5.57 5.21
C MET A 139 -6.16 -6.84 4.51
N SER A 140 -6.83 -7.71 5.26
CA SER A 140 -7.49 -8.89 4.66
C SER A 140 -8.50 -8.44 3.61
N ALA A 141 -8.35 -8.94 2.38
CA ALA A 141 -9.36 -8.73 1.36
C ALA A 141 -10.59 -9.58 1.72
N LYS A 142 -11.69 -8.94 2.15
CA LYS A 142 -12.95 -9.65 2.36
C LYS A 142 -13.38 -10.30 1.04
N SER A 143 -13.82 -11.56 1.13
CA SER A 143 -14.37 -12.33 0.00
C SER A 143 -15.67 -11.73 -0.50
#